data_AF-A0A381QZH3-F1
#
_entry.id   AF-A0A381QZH3-F1
#
_cell.length_a   1.000
_cell.length_b   1.000
_cell.length_c   1.000
_cell.angle_alpha   90.00
_cell.angle_beta   90.00
_cell.angle_gamma   90.00
#
_symmetry.space_group_name_H-M   'P 1'
#
loop_
_entity.id
_entity.type
_entity.pdbx_description
1 polymer ?
#
loop_
_entity_poly.entity_id
_entity_poly.type
_entity_poly.pdbx_seq_one_letter_code
_entity_poly.pdbx_strand_id
1 'polypeptide(L)'
;MNGRSIDIQCWNCGKELKNLLLPFSRYEECSYCNADLHVCIACKNYEPSISDACKEDRADFVLDKDRANFCDYFKVNSRAYKKQDNSKARKERAKLAELFGEILPEENTKSKNTVPQSEADKALAELKRLFGDKD
;
A
#
# COMPACT_ATOMS: atom_id res chain seq x y z
N MET A 1 -24.67 2.41 -16.31
CA MET A 1 -23.20 2.38 -16.18
C MET A 1 -22.84 1.01 -15.61
N ASN A 2 -22.31 0.11 -16.43
CA ASN A 2 -21.97 -1.25 -15.98
C ASN A 2 -20.59 -1.21 -15.31
N GLY A 3 -20.58 -0.90 -14.01
CA GLY A 3 -19.38 -1.05 -13.19
C GLY A 3 -18.93 -2.51 -13.24
N ARG A 4 -17.68 -2.75 -13.63
CA ARG A 4 -17.05 -4.07 -13.56
C ARG A 4 -16.27 -4.16 -12.25
N SER A 5 -16.30 -5.31 -11.59
CA SER A 5 -15.45 -5.56 -10.43
C SER A 5 -14.10 -6.12 -10.86
N ILE A 6 -13.05 -5.86 -10.06
CA ILE A 6 -11.71 -6.42 -10.25
C ILE A 6 -11.06 -6.79 -8.92
N ASP A 7 -10.22 -7.82 -8.95
CA ASP A 7 -9.33 -8.20 -7.86
C ASP A 7 -7.89 -7.78 -8.21
N ILE A 8 -7.21 -7.10 -7.28
CA ILE A 8 -5.84 -6.58 -7.47
C ILE A 8 -4.97 -6.82 -6.24
N GLN A 9 -3.66 -6.71 -6.42
CA GLN A 9 -2.72 -6.58 -5.32
C GLN A 9 -2.37 -5.10 -5.08
N CYS A 10 -2.49 -4.61 -3.85
CA CYS A 10 -2.10 -3.25 -3.49
C CYS A 10 -0.62 -3.00 -3.81
N TRP A 11 -0.33 -1.95 -4.58
CA TRP A 11 1.02 -1.61 -5.04
C TRP A 11 1.99 -1.31 -3.89
N ASN A 12 1.49 -0.80 -2.76
CA ASN A 12 2.29 -0.42 -1.60
C ASN A 12 2.50 -1.59 -0.63
N CYS A 13 1.40 -2.12 -0.06
CA CYS A 13 1.49 -3.13 1.01
C CYS A 13 1.42 -4.59 0.53
N GLY A 14 1.09 -4.82 -0.74
CA GLY A 14 1.04 -6.17 -1.33
C GLY A 14 -0.16 -7.02 -0.91
N LYS A 15 -1.12 -6.50 -0.14
CA LYS A 15 -2.35 -7.23 0.20
C LYS A 15 -3.30 -7.32 -0.99
N GLU A 16 -4.02 -8.43 -1.06
CA GLU A 16 -5.05 -8.67 -2.05
C GLU A 16 -6.31 -7.86 -1.72
N LEU A 17 -6.83 -7.13 -2.70
CA LEU A 17 -8.06 -6.35 -2.64
C LEU A 17 -9.05 -6.96 -3.63
N LYS A 18 -10.25 -7.29 -3.17
CA LYS A 18 -11.25 -8.00 -3.96
C LYS A 18 -12.46 -7.15 -4.25
N ASN A 19 -13.10 -7.39 -5.38
CA ASN A 19 -14.35 -6.77 -5.80
C ASN A 19 -14.30 -5.23 -5.88
N LEU A 20 -13.15 -4.65 -6.22
CA LEU A 20 -13.05 -3.20 -6.41
C LEU A 20 -13.82 -2.76 -7.66
N LEU A 21 -14.53 -1.65 -7.58
CA LEU A 21 -15.35 -1.14 -8.67
C LEU A 21 -14.50 -0.37 -9.68
N LEU A 22 -14.71 -0.65 -10.97
CA LEU A 22 -14.11 0.11 -12.06
C LEU A 22 -15.11 1.07 -12.73
N PRO A 23 -14.63 2.26 -13.18
CA PRO A 23 -13.28 2.78 -12.98
C PRO A 23 -13.01 3.14 -11.51
N PHE A 24 -11.75 3.09 -11.08
CA PHE A 24 -11.40 3.54 -9.73
C PHE A 24 -11.79 5.00 -9.55
N SER A 25 -12.38 5.30 -8.39
CA SER A 25 -12.44 6.68 -7.93
C SER A 25 -11.02 7.23 -7.80
N ARG A 26 -10.88 8.55 -7.97
CA ARG A 26 -9.62 9.24 -7.72
C ARG A 26 -9.16 9.11 -6.27
N TYR A 27 -10.11 8.87 -5.36
CA TYR A 27 -9.90 8.62 -3.93
C TYR A 27 -10.08 7.14 -3.56
N GLU A 28 -9.99 6.23 -4.54
CA GLU A 28 -10.00 4.80 -4.22
C GLU A 28 -8.75 4.47 -3.42
N GLU A 29 -8.89 3.93 -2.21
CA GLU A 29 -7.80 3.67 -1.29
C GLU A 29 -7.71 2.19 -0.93
N CYS A 30 -6.50 1.73 -0.62
CA CYS A 30 -6.31 0.41 -0.07
C CYS A 30 -6.89 0.33 1.36
N SER A 31 -7.87 -0.56 1.58
CA SER A 31 -8.50 -0.81 2.88
C SER A 31 -7.57 -1.28 4.02
N TYR A 32 -6.29 -1.52 3.72
CA TYR A 32 -5.31 -1.99 4.71
C TYR A 32 -4.19 -1.01 5.02
N CYS A 33 -3.84 -0.12 4.10
CA CYS A 33 -2.71 0.79 4.26
C CYS A 33 -3.02 2.24 3.83
N ASN A 34 -4.26 2.50 3.40
CA ASN A 34 -4.76 3.81 2.95
C ASN A 34 -3.93 4.42 1.81
N ALA A 35 -3.20 3.58 1.06
CA ALA A 35 -2.51 4.04 -0.13
C ALA A 35 -3.53 4.26 -1.25
N ASP A 36 -3.45 5.42 -1.90
CA ASP A 36 -4.21 5.74 -3.10
C ASP A 36 -4.01 4.65 -4.17
N LEU A 37 -5.08 4.20 -4.81
CA LEU A 37 -5.04 3.18 -5.87
C LEU A 37 -5.03 3.79 -7.28
N HIS A 38 -5.49 5.04 -7.43
CA HIS A 38 -5.43 5.79 -8.69
C HIS A 38 -4.13 6.61 -8.78
N VAL A 39 -3.00 5.90 -8.86
CA VAL A 39 -1.64 6.49 -8.88
C VAL A 39 -0.84 5.97 -10.06
N CYS A 40 0.20 6.69 -10.48
CA CYS A 40 1.04 6.24 -11.60
C CYS A 40 1.63 4.85 -11.33
N ILE A 41 2.18 4.59 -10.14
CA ILE A 41 2.79 3.28 -9.80
C ILE A 41 1.79 2.11 -9.94
N ALA A 42 0.49 2.36 -9.76
CA ALA A 42 -0.57 1.37 -9.90
C ALA A 42 -1.11 1.23 -11.34
N CYS A 43 -0.61 2.02 -12.29
CA CYS A 43 -1.04 2.04 -13.69
C CYS A 43 -0.25 1.05 -14.55
N LYS A 44 -0.89 0.45 -15.57
CA LYS A 44 -0.25 -0.41 -16.58
C LYS A 44 0.75 0.34 -17.46
N ASN A 45 0.56 1.64 -17.64
CA ASN A 45 1.43 2.47 -18.48
C ASN A 45 2.69 2.94 -17.74
N TYR A 46 2.77 2.72 -16.42
CA TYR A 46 3.90 3.16 -15.64
C TYR A 46 5.14 2.33 -15.92
N GLU A 47 6.22 3.03 -16.25
CA GLU A 47 7.50 2.42 -16.60
C GLU A 47 8.63 3.31 -16.07
N PRO A 48 9.22 3.01 -14.90
CA PRO A 48 10.22 3.89 -14.30
C PRO A 48 11.53 4.01 -15.10
N SER A 49 11.72 3.18 -16.13
CA SER A 49 12.93 3.20 -16.98
C SER A 49 12.93 4.24 -18.10
N ILE A 50 11.81 4.93 -18.34
CA ILE A 50 11.70 5.99 -19.36
C ILE A 50 11.56 7.37 -18.70
N SER A 51 11.94 8.44 -19.42
CA SER A 51 12.04 9.82 -18.92
C SER A 51 10.88 10.24 -18.01
N ASP A 52 9.65 10.12 -18.54
CA ASP A 52 8.46 10.65 -17.84
C ASP A 52 7.74 9.58 -17.01
N ALA A 53 8.33 8.40 -16.96
CA ALA A 53 7.83 7.18 -16.35
C ALA A 53 6.44 6.71 -16.85
N CYS A 54 6.03 7.11 -18.07
CA CYS A 54 4.73 6.76 -18.66
C CYS A 54 4.85 6.39 -20.14
N LYS A 55 4.31 5.23 -20.54
CA LYS A 55 4.30 4.75 -21.95
C LYS A 55 3.21 5.38 -22.82
N GLU A 56 2.33 6.19 -22.24
CA GLU A 56 1.26 6.88 -22.97
C GLU A 56 1.68 8.32 -23.22
N ASP A 57 2.06 8.62 -24.46
CA ASP A 57 2.61 9.92 -24.87
C ASP A 57 1.63 11.09 -24.71
N ARG A 58 0.32 10.80 -24.69
CA ARG A 58 -0.74 11.82 -24.51
C ARG A 58 -1.11 12.06 -23.05
N ALA A 59 -0.57 11.29 -22.12
CA ALA A 59 -0.86 11.47 -20.70
C ALA A 59 -0.12 12.69 -20.16
N ASP A 60 -0.81 13.47 -19.34
CA ASP A 60 -0.19 14.60 -18.64
C ASP A 60 0.93 14.13 -17.70
N PHE A 61 1.96 14.96 -17.55
CA PHE A 61 3.05 14.70 -16.62
C PHE A 61 2.56 14.79 -15.17
N VAL A 62 2.79 13.73 -14.41
CA VAL A 62 2.55 13.67 -12.96
C VAL A 62 3.88 13.67 -12.23
N LEU A 63 4.08 14.57 -11.26
CA LEU A 63 5.32 14.63 -10.47
C LEU A 63 5.36 13.49 -9.43
N ASP A 64 4.38 13.47 -8.52
CA ASP A 64 4.28 12.48 -7.45
C ASP A 64 3.62 11.19 -7.98
N LYS A 65 4.46 10.20 -8.34
CA LYS A 65 4.00 8.95 -8.99
C LYS A 65 3.24 8.02 -8.03
N ASP A 66 3.36 8.24 -6.74
CA ASP A 66 2.81 7.44 -5.64
C ASP A 66 1.57 8.07 -4.97
N ARG A 67 1.11 9.23 -5.46
CA ARG A 67 -0.09 9.94 -4.96
C ARG A 67 -1.23 9.93 -5.96
N ALA A 68 -2.45 10.07 -5.45
CA ALA A 68 -3.65 10.23 -6.25
C ALA A 68 -3.46 11.31 -7.32
N ASN A 69 -3.86 11.01 -8.55
CA ASN A 69 -3.78 11.95 -9.67
C ASN A 69 -5.03 11.94 -10.53
N PHE A 70 -5.04 12.82 -11.53
CA PHE A 70 -6.17 13.09 -12.42
C PHE A 70 -5.99 12.51 -13.83
N CYS A 71 -5.04 11.58 -14.02
CA CYS A 71 -4.69 11.06 -15.34
C CYS A 71 -5.86 10.28 -15.97
N ASP A 72 -6.44 10.79 -17.06
CA ASP A 72 -7.54 10.14 -17.77
C ASP A 72 -7.13 8.85 -18.50
N TYR A 73 -5.82 8.62 -18.65
CA TYR A 73 -5.25 7.43 -19.27
C TYR A 73 -4.96 6.30 -18.27
N PHE A 74 -5.34 6.46 -17.00
CA PHE A 74 -5.11 5.45 -15.98
C PHE A 74 -5.77 4.11 -16.33
N LYS A 75 -4.97 3.05 -16.26
CA LYS A 75 -5.43 1.66 -16.42
C LYS A 75 -4.85 0.85 -15.28
N VAL A 76 -5.71 0.38 -14.38
CA VAL A 76 -5.28 -0.42 -13.21
C VAL A 76 -4.38 -1.60 -13.62
N ASN A 77 -3.25 -1.75 -12.93
CA ASN A 77 -2.39 -2.91 -13.00
C ASN A 77 -2.67 -3.81 -11.79
N SER A 78 -3.27 -4.99 -12.02
CA SER A 78 -3.60 -5.93 -10.95
C SER A 78 -2.37 -6.55 -10.25
N ARG A 79 -1.17 -6.39 -10.82
CA ARG A 79 0.10 -6.91 -10.31
C ARG A 79 1.15 -5.80 -10.14
N ALA A 80 0.72 -4.63 -9.67
CA ALA A 80 1.60 -3.49 -9.47
C ALA A 80 2.62 -3.68 -8.33
N TYR A 81 2.30 -4.51 -7.33
CA TYR A 81 3.18 -4.76 -6.20
C TYR A 81 4.47 -5.49 -6.62
N LYS A 82 5.61 -4.90 -6.26
CA LYS A 82 6.92 -5.53 -6.41
C LYS A 82 7.51 -5.72 -5.02
N LYS A 83 7.62 -6.97 -4.56
CA LYS A 83 8.26 -7.29 -3.29
C LYS A 83 9.72 -6.82 -3.34
N GLN A 84 10.09 -5.88 -2.49
CA GLN A 84 11.48 -5.47 -2.33
C GLN A 84 12.25 -6.59 -1.61
N ASP A 85 13.24 -7.17 -2.28
CA ASP A 85 14.20 -8.06 -1.64
C ASP A 85 15.30 -7.23 -0.97
N ASN A 86 15.08 -6.90 0.30
CA ASN A 86 16.04 -6.16 1.12
C ASN A 86 17.16 -7.05 1.68
N SER A 87 17.28 -8.33 1.29
CA SER A 87 18.30 -9.23 1.82
C SER A 87 19.72 -8.75 1.50
N LYS A 88 19.95 -8.22 0.29
CA LYS A 88 21.24 -7.66 -0.11
C LYS A 88 21.58 -6.41 0.69
N ALA A 89 20.65 -5.45 0.76
CA ALA A 89 20.82 -4.22 1.52
C ALA A 89 21.10 -4.49 3.02
N ARG A 90 20.42 -5.50 3.60
CA ARG A 90 20.68 -5.95 4.99
C ARG A 90 22.10 -6.50 5.16
N LYS A 91 22.53 -7.38 4.26
CA LYS A 91 23.90 -7.95 4.28
C LYS A 91 24.96 -6.85 4.15
N GLU A 92 24.74 -5.89 3.28
CA GLU A 92 25.66 -4.76 3.07
C GLU A 92 25.71 -3.85 4.30
N ARG A 93 24.56 -3.52 4.91
CA ARG A 93 24.52 -2.77 6.18
C ARG A 93 25.24 -3.50 7.31
N ALA A 94 25.03 -4.81 7.44
CA ALA A 94 25.73 -5.63 8.45
C ALA A 94 27.25 -5.60 8.25
N LYS A 95 27.71 -5.74 7.00
CA LYS A 95 29.14 -5.66 6.66
C LYS A 95 29.73 -4.27 6.94
N LEU A 96 28.98 -3.20 6.66
CA LEU A 96 29.42 -1.84 6.99
C LEU A 96 29.53 -1.65 8.51
N ALA A 97 28.53 -2.09 9.28
CA ALA A 97 28.55 -1.99 10.73
C ALA A 97 29.75 -2.73 11.35
N GLU A 98 30.09 -3.90 10.83
CA GLU A 98 31.30 -4.64 11.23
C GLU A 98 32.59 -3.85 10.99
N LEU A 99 32.70 -3.17 9.84
CA LEU A 99 33.87 -2.33 9.51
C LEU A 99 34.02 -1.12 10.44
N PHE A 100 32.91 -0.56 10.91
CA PHE A 100 32.89 0.63 11.76
C PHE A 100 32.75 0.31 13.27
N GLY A 101 32.64 -0.96 13.65
CA GLY A 101 32.45 -1.38 15.04
C GLY A 101 31.10 -0.96 15.63
N GLU A 102 30.10 -0.73 14.77
CA GLU A 102 28.76 -0.32 15.17
C GLU A 102 27.87 -1.53 15.47
N ILE A 103 27.04 -1.41 16.50
CA ILE A 103 26.04 -2.42 16.83
C ILE A 103 24.75 -2.03 16.12
N LEU A 104 24.31 -2.83 15.15
CA LEU A 104 23.03 -2.59 14.48
C LEU A 104 21.87 -2.90 15.45
N PRO A 105 20.86 -2.02 15.55
CA PRO A 105 19.63 -2.37 16.24
C PRO A 105 18.98 -3.57 15.54
N GLU A 106 18.56 -4.57 16.32
CA GLU A 106 17.87 -5.73 15.77
C GLU A 106 16.61 -5.27 15.02
N GLU A 107 16.48 -5.67 13.75
CA GLU A 107 15.26 -5.43 12.98
C GLU A 107 14.11 -6.15 13.68
N ASN A 108 13.23 -5.38 14.30
CA ASN A 108 12.03 -5.85 14.98
C ASN A 108 11.09 -6.49 13.96
N THR A 109 11.35 -7.76 13.63
CA THR A 109 10.49 -8.60 12.83
C THR A 109 9.31 -8.97 13.69
N LYS A 110 8.16 -8.41 13.31
CA LYS A 110 6.86 -8.39 14.02
C LYS A 110 6.75 -7.19 14.95
N SER A 111 6.14 -6.13 14.41
CA SER A 111 5.13 -5.41 15.18
C SER A 111 4.06 -6.43 15.57
N LYS A 112 4.31 -7.16 16.66
CA LYS A 112 3.23 -7.67 17.48
C LYS A 112 2.56 -6.41 17.98
N ASN A 113 1.40 -6.10 17.43
CA ASN A 113 0.40 -5.35 18.16
C ASN A 113 0.11 -6.14 19.45
N THR A 114 0.96 -6.01 20.47
CA THR A 114 0.46 -5.99 21.83
C THR A 114 -0.27 -4.67 21.93
N VAL A 115 -1.54 -4.69 21.52
CA VAL A 115 -2.48 -3.60 21.79
C VAL A 115 -2.32 -3.28 23.28
N PRO A 116 -1.82 -2.09 23.64
CA PRO A 116 -2.06 -1.59 24.98
C PRO A 116 -3.58 -1.47 25.04
N GLN A 117 -4.24 -2.24 25.91
CA GLN A 117 -5.71 -2.20 26.07
C GLN A 117 -6.15 -0.74 26.18
N SER A 118 -6.63 -0.19 25.07
CA SER A 118 -6.91 1.23 24.97
C SER A 118 -8.22 1.49 25.70
N GLU A 119 -8.42 2.72 26.14
CA GLU A 119 -9.67 3.13 26.78
C GLU A 119 -10.89 2.85 25.88
N ALA A 120 -10.70 2.91 24.56
CA ALA A 120 -11.69 2.54 23.56
C ALA A 120 -12.07 1.05 23.61
N ASP A 121 -11.13 0.15 23.88
CA ASP A 121 -11.40 -1.29 24.00
C ASP A 121 -12.20 -1.61 25.27
N LYS A 122 -11.91 -0.90 26.36
CA LYS A 122 -12.68 -0.98 27.62
C LYS A 122 -14.09 -0.41 27.44
N ALA A 123 -14.22 0.73 26.76
CA ALA A 123 -15.50 1.33 26.44
C ALA A 123 -16.35 0.40 25.57
N LEU A 124 -15.78 -0.23 24.55
CA LEU A 124 -16.49 -1.18 23.70
C LEU A 124 -16.94 -2.43 24.47
N ALA A 125 -16.11 -2.95 25.36
CA ALA A 125 -16.47 -4.09 26.21
C ALA A 125 -17.61 -3.74 27.19
N GLU A 126 -17.58 -2.54 27.77
CA GLU A 126 -18.63 -2.06 28.66
C GLU A 126 -19.95 -1.79 27.93
N LEU A 127 -19.90 -1.21 26.73
CA LEU A 127 -21.07 -1.04 25.88
C LEU A 127 -21.70 -2.39 25.52
N LYS A 128 -20.90 -3.39 25.14
CA LYS A 128 -21.42 -4.75 24.85
C LYS A 128 -22.04 -5.42 26.07
N ARG A 129 -21.50 -5.17 27.28
CA ARG A 129 -22.07 -5.65 28.54
C ARG A 129 -23.40 -4.97 28.87
N LEU A 130 -23.51 -3.67 28.62
CA LEU A 130 -24.71 -2.86 28.90
C LEU A 130 -25.86 -3.13 27.93
N PHE A 131 -25.53 -3.29 26.64
CA PHE A 131 -26.52 -3.37 25.57
C PHE A 131 -26.82 -4.79 25.09
N GLY A 132 -26.17 -5.80 25.71
CA GLY A 132 -26.36 -7.25 25.50
C GLY A 132 -27.27 -7.61 24.34
N ASP A 133 -26.67 -7.95 23.18
CA ASP A 133 -27.39 -8.42 22.00
C ASP A 133 -28.32 -9.56 22.42
N LYS A 134 -29.63 -9.30 22.41
CA LYS A 134 -30.64 -10.35 22.35
C LYS A 134 -30.61 -10.88 20.92
N ASP A 135 -30.49 -12.20 20.83
CA ASP A 135 -30.44 -13.02 19.61
C ASP A 135 -31.26 -12.50 18.42
#